data_AF-A0A7K3XW86-F1
#
_entry.id   AF-A0A7K3XW86-F1
#
_cell.length_a   1.000
_cell.length_b   1.000
_cell.length_c   1.000
_cell.angle_alpha   90.00
_cell.angle_beta   90.00
_cell.angle_gamma   90.00
#
_symmetry.space_group_name_H-M   'P 1'
#
loop_
_entity.id
_entity.type
_entity.pdbx_description
1 polymer ?
#
loop_
_entity_poly.entity_id
_entity_poly.type
_entity_poly.pdbx_seq_one_letter_code
_entity_poly.pdbx_strand_id
1 'polypeptide(L)'
;MTRYVMVVDESRCIGCQSCTVACRTWNDLPLDIIYNPVVSEGTKGTFPNVYRTWTPTQCMHCANPECVPCCPTGASQQDDDGTVWVDYKKCMGCKVCVNACPYGMRDVSHMVKRFDQYVRKCTFCRDRRKMDPTAQPYCVQTCHQRARVFGDIDDPESEVSKLIGTHKTERLFTELGTDPQIYYIPEMGGGAR
;
A
#
# COMPACT_ATOMS: atom_id res chain seq x y z
N MET A 1 -2.16 -9.62 -19.44
CA MET A 1 -1.46 -10.06 -18.22
C MET A 1 -2.13 -9.36 -17.06
N THR A 2 -2.27 -9.99 -15.90
CA THR A 2 -2.94 -9.37 -14.75
C THR A 2 -2.13 -8.19 -14.24
N ARG A 3 -2.79 -7.09 -13.88
CA ARG A 3 -2.14 -5.92 -13.27
C ARG A 3 -2.83 -5.58 -11.96
N TYR A 4 -2.16 -5.88 -10.85
CA TYR A 4 -2.77 -5.71 -9.54
C TYR A 4 -2.72 -4.26 -9.06
N VAL A 5 -3.89 -3.78 -8.63
CA VAL A 5 -4.05 -2.47 -8.00
C VAL A 5 -4.82 -2.60 -6.68
N MET A 6 -4.79 -1.56 -5.87
CA MET A 6 -5.68 -1.43 -4.72
C MET A 6 -6.47 -0.13 -4.79
N VAL A 7 -7.77 -0.21 -4.54
CA VAL A 7 -8.62 0.95 -4.27
C VAL A 7 -8.77 1.11 -2.77
N VAL A 8 -8.60 2.33 -2.28
CA VAL A 8 -8.84 2.73 -0.90
C VAL A 8 -9.99 3.73 -0.87
N ASP A 9 -11.12 3.32 -0.32
CA ASP A 9 -12.29 4.17 -0.14
C ASP A 9 -12.23 4.86 1.23
N GLU A 10 -11.82 6.14 1.21
CA GLU A 10 -11.66 6.95 2.41
C GLU A 10 -13.01 7.26 3.07
N SER A 11 -14.10 7.32 2.30
CA SER A 11 -15.46 7.55 2.83
C SER A 11 -15.96 6.41 3.73
N ARG A 12 -15.33 5.24 3.63
CA ARG A 12 -15.63 4.04 4.44
C ARG A 12 -14.62 3.81 5.56
N CYS A 13 -13.45 4.44 5.50
CA CYS A 13 -12.39 4.17 6.46
C CYS A 13 -12.66 4.88 7.80
N ILE A 14 -12.78 4.11 8.88
CA ILE A 14 -13.01 4.64 10.23
C ILE A 14 -11.74 4.68 11.10
N GLY A 15 -10.56 4.40 10.54
CA GLY A 15 -9.30 4.45 11.30
C GLY A 15 -9.10 3.33 12.33
N CYS A 16 -9.78 2.18 12.22
CA CYS A 16 -9.74 1.11 13.23
C CYS A 16 -8.41 0.35 13.36
N GLN A 17 -7.43 0.59 12.48
CA GLN A 17 -6.10 -0.05 12.47
C GLN A 17 -6.08 -1.59 12.30
N SER A 18 -7.22 -2.26 12.07
CA SER A 18 -7.27 -3.71 11.88
C SER A 18 -6.39 -4.17 10.72
N CYS A 19 -6.36 -3.40 9.62
CA CYS A 19 -5.49 -3.68 8.48
C CYS A 19 -4.00 -3.60 8.81
N THR A 20 -3.60 -2.68 9.69
CA THR A 20 -2.23 -2.51 10.18
C THR A 20 -1.81 -3.70 11.04
N VAL A 21 -2.67 -4.07 12.01
CA VAL A 21 -2.42 -5.20 12.92
C VAL A 21 -2.37 -6.52 12.13
N ALA A 22 -3.32 -6.77 11.24
CA ALA A 22 -3.32 -7.99 10.43
C ALA A 22 -2.03 -8.08 9.58
N CYS A 23 -1.66 -7.01 8.87
CA CYS A 23 -0.46 -7.02 8.05
C CYS A 23 0.80 -7.30 8.89
N ARG A 24 0.88 -6.71 10.09
CA ARG A 24 1.97 -6.92 11.04
C ARG A 24 2.07 -8.38 11.49
N THR A 25 0.98 -8.94 11.98
CA THR A 25 0.94 -10.32 12.51
C THR A 25 1.28 -11.33 11.43
N TRP A 26 0.72 -11.18 10.23
CA TRP A 26 0.90 -12.15 9.16
C TRP A 26 2.28 -12.12 8.51
N ASN A 27 2.93 -10.95 8.48
CA ASN A 27 4.28 -10.81 7.94
C ASN A 27 5.37 -10.94 9.01
N ASP A 28 4.99 -11.24 10.26
CA ASP A 28 5.88 -11.30 11.43
C ASP A 28 6.83 -10.07 11.48
N LEU A 29 6.24 -8.88 11.40
CA LEU A 29 7.02 -7.65 11.32
C LEU A 29 7.64 -7.28 12.67
N PRO A 30 8.90 -6.82 12.70
CA PRO A 30 9.48 -6.18 13.87
C PRO A 30 8.63 -5.01 14.41
N LEU A 31 8.76 -4.65 15.70
CA LEU A 31 7.90 -3.63 16.36
C LEU A 31 8.00 -2.24 15.73
N ASP A 32 9.14 -1.92 15.14
CA ASP A 32 9.43 -0.67 14.47
C ASP A 32 9.07 -0.65 12.98
N ILE A 33 8.51 -1.74 12.41
CA ILE A 33 8.12 -1.81 11.00
C ILE A 33 6.60 -1.85 10.85
N ILE A 34 6.09 -0.96 10.00
CA ILE A 34 4.67 -0.86 9.65
C ILE A 34 4.56 -0.78 8.13
N TYR A 35 3.85 -1.72 7.51
CA TYR A 35 3.70 -1.77 6.05
C TYR A 35 2.59 -0.89 5.51
N ASN A 36 1.57 -0.64 6.32
CA ASN A 36 0.33 -0.02 5.86
C ASN A 36 -0.31 0.87 6.94
N PRO A 37 0.37 1.93 7.41
CA PRO A 37 -0.14 2.78 8.46
C PRO A 37 -1.45 3.46 8.03
N VAL A 38 -2.36 3.67 9.00
CA VAL A 38 -3.56 4.50 8.78
C VAL A 38 -3.31 5.85 9.43
N VAL A 39 -3.18 6.87 8.60
CA VAL A 39 -2.90 8.25 9.01
C VAL A 39 -4.15 9.11 8.93
N SER A 40 -4.11 10.29 9.56
CA SER A 40 -5.18 11.27 9.48
C SER A 40 -4.57 12.66 9.57
N GLU A 41 -5.10 13.59 8.78
CA GLU A 41 -4.71 15.01 8.83
C GLU A 41 -5.34 15.76 10.02
N GLY A 42 -5.99 15.04 10.93
CA GLY A 42 -6.67 15.61 12.09
C GLY A 42 -8.11 16.02 11.79
N THR A 43 -8.73 16.72 12.74
CA THR A 43 -10.10 17.21 12.60
C THR A 43 -10.12 18.44 11.69
N LYS A 44 -10.99 18.42 10.69
CA LYS A 44 -11.24 19.51 9.75
C LYS A 44 -12.66 20.06 9.93
N GLY A 45 -12.90 21.24 9.36
CA GLY A 45 -14.18 21.93 9.43
C GLY A 45 -14.32 22.81 10.68
N THR A 46 -15.50 23.40 10.83
CA THR A 46 -15.84 24.31 11.94
C THR A 46 -17.16 23.86 12.54
N PHE A 47 -17.26 23.89 13.88
CA PHE A 47 -18.48 23.50 14.59
C PHE A 47 -19.73 24.23 14.03
N PRO A 48 -20.86 23.52 13.79
CA PRO A 48 -21.12 22.12 14.12
C PRO A 48 -20.64 21.08 13.07
N ASN A 49 -20.11 21.52 11.93
CA ASN A 49 -19.73 20.67 10.80
C ASN A 49 -18.23 20.33 10.85
N VAL A 50 -17.87 19.43 11.76
CA VAL A 50 -16.50 18.90 11.89
C VAL A 50 -16.44 17.47 11.33
N TYR A 51 -15.34 17.14 10.66
CA TYR A 51 -15.11 15.82 10.09
C TYR A 51 -13.63 15.42 10.22
N ARG A 52 -13.35 14.14 9.99
CA ARG A 52 -12.00 13.61 10.06
C ARG A 52 -11.84 12.47 9.06
N THR A 53 -10.90 12.65 8.15
CA THR A 53 -10.55 11.63 7.15
C THR A 53 -9.44 10.74 7.67
N TRP A 54 -9.58 9.44 7.41
CA TRP A 54 -8.56 8.44 7.67
C TRP A 54 -8.05 7.90 6.35
N THR A 55 -6.74 8.01 6.13
CA THR A 55 -6.09 7.61 4.89
C THR A 55 -5.15 6.44 5.17
N PRO A 56 -5.56 5.21 4.85
CA PRO A 56 -4.68 4.07 4.85
C PRO A 56 -3.60 4.23 3.77
N THR A 57 -2.34 4.42 4.17
CA THR A 57 -1.19 4.47 3.25
C THR A 57 -0.44 3.14 3.27
N GLN A 58 0.35 2.86 2.23
CA GLN A 58 1.22 1.69 2.08
C GLN A 58 2.11 1.87 0.84
N CYS A 59 2.99 0.91 0.55
CA CYS A 59 3.74 0.88 -0.71
C CYS A 59 2.79 1.00 -1.91
N MET A 60 3.09 1.94 -2.81
CA MET A 60 2.21 2.25 -3.94
C MET A 60 2.27 1.26 -5.10
N HIS A 61 3.22 0.30 -5.05
CA HIS A 61 3.46 -0.66 -6.13
C HIS A 61 3.53 0.01 -7.52
N CYS A 62 4.21 1.17 -7.56
CA CYS A 62 4.44 2.02 -8.74
C CYS A 62 4.74 1.22 -10.01
N ALA A 63 4.13 1.59 -11.14
CA ALA A 63 4.45 1.00 -12.44
C ALA A 63 5.84 1.45 -12.93
N ASN A 64 6.27 2.67 -12.55
CA ASN A 64 7.63 3.17 -12.73
C ASN A 64 8.34 3.31 -11.35
N PRO A 65 8.76 2.20 -10.72
CA PRO A 65 9.27 2.24 -9.35
C PRO A 65 10.75 2.61 -9.31
N GLU A 66 11.09 3.87 -8.99
CA GLU A 66 12.49 4.34 -8.79
C GLU A 66 13.31 3.48 -7.82
N CYS A 67 12.63 2.88 -6.86
CA CYS A 67 13.20 1.97 -5.88
C CYS A 67 13.67 0.61 -6.43
N VAL A 68 13.41 0.28 -7.71
CA VAL A 68 13.91 -0.93 -8.40
C VAL A 68 15.25 -0.67 -9.10
N PRO A 69 15.37 0.24 -10.09
CA PRO A 69 16.63 0.45 -10.81
C PRO A 69 17.75 1.00 -9.92
N CYS A 70 17.42 1.67 -8.81
CA CYS A 70 18.42 2.17 -7.86
C CYS A 70 19.08 1.06 -7.01
N CYS A 71 18.63 -0.19 -7.10
CA CYS A 71 19.11 -1.28 -6.24
C CYS A 71 20.39 -1.93 -6.80
N PRO A 72 21.56 -1.76 -6.15
CA PRO A 72 22.83 -2.22 -6.70
C PRO A 72 22.97 -3.74 -6.73
N THR A 73 22.23 -4.47 -5.89
CA THR A 73 22.30 -5.94 -5.80
C THR A 73 21.20 -6.66 -6.58
N GLY A 74 20.28 -5.92 -7.21
CA GLY A 74 19.09 -6.50 -7.84
C GLY A 74 18.11 -7.15 -6.84
N ALA A 75 18.15 -6.74 -5.57
CA ALA A 75 17.23 -7.24 -4.55
C ALA A 75 15.81 -6.68 -4.72
N SER A 76 15.67 -5.40 -5.05
CA SER A 76 14.38 -4.77 -5.35
C SER A 76 13.94 -5.16 -6.76
N GLN A 77 12.77 -5.77 -6.89
CA GLN A 77 12.27 -6.34 -8.13
C GLN A 77 10.80 -5.96 -8.34
N GLN A 78 10.32 -6.09 -9.57
CA GLN A 78 8.92 -5.96 -9.94
C GLN A 78 8.54 -7.19 -10.75
N ASP A 79 7.49 -7.89 -10.34
CA ASP A 79 6.93 -9.01 -11.10
C ASP A 79 6.07 -8.47 -12.27
N ASP A 80 5.80 -9.32 -13.28
CA ASP A 80 4.98 -8.98 -14.45
C ASP A 80 3.57 -8.50 -14.09
N ASP A 81 3.09 -8.85 -12.89
CA ASP A 81 1.78 -8.45 -12.37
C ASP A 81 1.74 -7.04 -11.75
N GLY A 82 2.86 -6.31 -11.82
CA GLY A 82 3.06 -4.99 -11.22
C GLY A 82 3.52 -5.03 -9.75
N THR A 83 3.61 -6.20 -9.12
CA THR A 83 4.02 -6.32 -7.72
C THR A 83 5.50 -5.99 -7.57
N VAL A 84 5.80 -4.82 -7.03
CA VAL A 84 7.15 -4.51 -6.51
C VAL A 84 7.42 -5.33 -5.24
N TRP A 85 8.62 -5.87 -5.01
CA TRP A 85 9.02 -6.62 -3.81
C TRP A 85 10.55 -6.57 -3.58
N VAL A 86 11.04 -7.14 -2.47
CA VAL A 86 12.46 -7.22 -2.14
C VAL A 86 12.85 -8.67 -1.88
N ASP A 87 13.86 -9.16 -2.59
CA ASP A 87 14.54 -10.41 -2.30
C ASP A 87 15.50 -10.21 -1.12
N TYR A 88 15.09 -10.71 0.05
CA TYR A 88 15.86 -10.56 1.29
C TYR A 88 17.23 -11.23 1.22
N LYS A 89 17.42 -12.25 0.36
CA LYS A 89 18.70 -12.96 0.22
C LYS A 89 19.76 -12.14 -0.51
N LYS A 90 19.32 -11.21 -1.37
CA LYS A 90 20.19 -10.30 -2.14
C LYS A 90 20.32 -8.94 -1.47
N CYS A 91 19.48 -8.63 -0.50
CA CYS A 91 19.44 -7.32 0.12
C CYS A 91 20.59 -7.15 1.11
N MET A 92 21.42 -6.12 0.92
CA MET A 92 22.52 -5.78 1.82
C MET A 92 22.19 -4.63 2.79
N GLY A 93 20.91 -4.24 2.89
CA GLY A 93 20.47 -3.19 3.83
C GLY A 93 21.02 -1.77 3.55
N CYS A 94 21.49 -1.47 2.34
CA CYS A 94 22.14 -0.18 2.02
C CYS A 94 21.22 1.05 2.02
N LYS A 95 19.90 0.86 2.16
CA LYS A 95 18.87 1.91 2.21
C LYS A 95 18.75 2.85 1.00
N VAL A 96 19.45 2.62 -0.12
CA VAL A 96 19.28 3.45 -1.35
C VAL A 96 17.81 3.47 -1.80
N CYS A 97 17.16 2.30 -1.83
CA CYS A 97 15.74 2.21 -2.19
C CYS A 97 14.78 2.79 -1.14
N VAL A 98 15.22 3.00 0.10
CA VAL A 98 14.45 3.71 1.14
C VAL A 98 14.39 5.19 0.79
N ASN A 99 15.55 5.80 0.51
CA ASN A 99 15.65 7.21 0.12
C ASN A 99 15.02 7.50 -1.25
N ALA A 100 15.05 6.53 -2.17
CA ALA A 100 14.42 6.68 -3.49
C ALA A 100 12.88 6.61 -3.45
N CYS A 101 12.27 6.14 -2.36
CA CYS A 101 10.82 5.99 -2.28
C CYS A 101 10.16 7.30 -1.84
N PRO A 102 9.39 7.99 -2.69
CA PRO A 102 8.79 9.28 -2.32
C PRO A 102 7.64 9.13 -1.30
N TYR A 103 7.19 7.91 -1.05
CA TYR A 103 6.11 7.61 -0.12
C TYR A 103 6.61 7.21 1.28
N GLY A 104 7.92 7.01 1.47
CA GLY A 104 8.46 6.53 2.75
C GLY A 104 8.00 5.12 3.14
N MET A 105 7.70 4.26 2.16
CA MET A 105 7.05 2.95 2.37
C MET A 105 8.02 1.76 2.39
N ARG A 106 9.28 2.03 2.71
CA ARG A 106 10.38 1.06 2.78
C ARG A 106 11.22 1.41 3.99
N ASP A 107 11.61 0.42 4.78
CA ASP A 107 12.57 0.63 5.87
C ASP A 107 13.29 -0.66 6.26
N VAL A 108 14.36 -0.54 7.04
CA VAL A 108 15.00 -1.67 7.75
C VAL A 108 14.64 -1.58 9.23
N SER A 109 14.47 -2.72 9.88
CA SER A 109 14.23 -2.72 11.33
C SER A 109 15.52 -2.48 12.09
N HIS A 110 15.51 -1.51 13.00
CA HIS A 110 16.53 -1.24 14.00
C HIS A 110 16.55 -2.27 15.12
N MET A 111 15.47 -3.06 15.27
CA MET A 111 15.35 -4.11 16.29
C MET A 111 15.94 -5.45 15.85
N VAL A 112 16.29 -5.59 14.57
CA VAL A 112 16.97 -6.76 14.02
C VAL A 112 18.49 -6.50 14.02
N LYS A 113 19.29 -7.53 14.30
CA LYS A 113 20.76 -7.44 14.28
C LYS A 113 21.24 -6.93 12.92
N ARG A 114 22.23 -6.03 12.92
CA ARG A 114 22.72 -5.31 11.73
C ARG A 114 22.94 -6.20 10.50
N PHE A 115 23.55 -7.37 10.66
CA PHE A 115 23.86 -8.27 9.54
C PHE A 115 22.68 -9.13 9.08
N ASP A 116 21.58 -9.15 9.84
CA ASP A 116 20.33 -9.83 9.52
C ASP A 116 19.28 -8.83 8.97
N GLN A 117 19.62 -7.53 8.89
CA GLN A 117 18.73 -6.50 8.38
C GLN A 117 18.60 -6.56 6.86
N TYR A 118 17.36 -6.47 6.39
CA TYR A 118 17.03 -6.22 4.99
C TYR A 118 15.89 -5.20 4.90
N VAL A 119 15.74 -4.58 3.74
CA VAL A 119 14.67 -3.61 3.49
C VAL A 119 13.34 -4.32 3.37
N ARG A 120 12.39 -3.90 4.18
CA ARG A 120 11.03 -4.43 4.29
C ARG A 120 10.02 -3.42 3.72
N LYS A 121 8.94 -3.93 3.14
CA LYS A 121 7.82 -3.14 2.59
C LYS A 121 6.61 -4.03 2.31
N CYS A 122 5.44 -3.44 2.13
CA CYS A 122 4.25 -4.14 1.63
C CYS A 122 4.56 -4.85 0.28
N THR A 123 3.99 -6.04 0.08
CA THR A 123 4.19 -6.89 -1.11
C THR A 123 2.87 -7.30 -1.75
N PHE A 124 1.74 -6.66 -1.41
CA PHE A 124 0.41 -7.14 -1.76
C PHE A 124 0.20 -8.63 -1.41
N CYS A 125 0.75 -9.09 -0.29
CA CYS A 125 0.69 -10.51 0.13
C CYS A 125 1.10 -11.47 -1.01
N ARG A 126 2.16 -11.12 -1.73
CA ARG A 126 2.70 -11.89 -2.87
C ARG A 126 2.93 -13.36 -2.54
N ASP A 127 3.44 -13.64 -1.35
CA ASP A 127 3.64 -14.99 -0.81
C ASP A 127 2.36 -15.81 -0.84
N ARG A 128 1.22 -15.23 -0.41
CA ARG A 128 -0.10 -15.87 -0.51
C ARG A 128 -0.55 -16.06 -1.94
N ARG A 129 -0.43 -15.02 -2.77
CA ARG A 129 -0.87 -15.07 -4.17
C ARG A 129 -0.10 -16.11 -4.99
N LYS A 130 1.15 -16.39 -4.62
CA LYS A 130 1.93 -17.48 -5.22
C LYS A 130 1.45 -18.88 -4.83
N MET A 131 0.81 -19.03 -3.68
CA MET A 131 0.22 -20.29 -3.24
C MET A 131 -1.21 -20.46 -3.78
N ASP A 132 -1.98 -19.38 -3.82
CA ASP A 132 -3.35 -19.32 -4.32
C ASP A 132 -3.56 -17.97 -5.05
N PRO A 133 -3.65 -17.97 -6.39
CA PRO A 133 -3.86 -16.74 -7.18
C PRO A 133 -5.14 -15.97 -6.83
N THR A 134 -6.13 -16.61 -6.20
CA THR A 134 -7.37 -15.96 -5.76
C THR A 134 -7.26 -15.32 -4.37
N ALA A 135 -6.15 -15.57 -3.67
CA ALA A 135 -5.95 -15.08 -2.31
C ALA A 135 -5.90 -13.55 -2.26
N GLN A 136 -6.75 -12.99 -1.42
CA GLN A 136 -6.78 -11.55 -1.13
C GLN A 136 -5.73 -11.18 -0.07
N PRO A 137 -5.16 -9.96 -0.12
CA PRO A 137 -4.29 -9.45 0.92
C PRO A 137 -4.99 -9.40 2.29
N TYR A 138 -4.26 -9.65 3.38
CA TYR A 138 -4.85 -9.66 4.71
C TYR A 138 -5.44 -8.31 5.14
N CYS A 139 -4.84 -7.21 4.67
CA CYS A 139 -5.36 -5.86 4.92
C CYS A 139 -6.74 -5.63 4.28
N VAL A 140 -7.07 -6.35 3.20
CA VAL A 140 -8.38 -6.37 2.55
C VAL A 140 -9.33 -7.28 3.31
N GLN A 141 -8.91 -8.51 3.60
CA GLN A 141 -9.76 -9.52 4.28
C GLN A 141 -10.26 -9.07 5.66
N THR A 142 -9.41 -8.39 6.44
CA THR A 142 -9.79 -7.93 7.79
C THR A 142 -10.62 -6.65 7.78
N CYS A 143 -10.70 -5.93 6.65
CA CYS A 143 -11.36 -4.64 6.58
C CYS A 143 -12.88 -4.80 6.63
N HIS A 144 -13.46 -4.74 7.83
CA HIS A 144 -14.91 -4.89 8.03
C HIS A 144 -15.74 -3.81 7.32
N GLN A 145 -15.18 -2.62 7.10
CA GLN A 145 -15.83 -1.57 6.30
C GLN A 145 -15.66 -1.77 4.79
N ARG A 146 -14.83 -2.72 4.34
CA ARG A 146 -14.36 -2.88 2.95
C ARG A 146 -13.87 -1.58 2.31
N ALA A 147 -13.13 -0.79 3.09
CA ALA A 147 -12.47 0.42 2.65
C ALA A 147 -11.21 0.15 1.80
N ARG A 148 -10.73 -1.09 1.75
CA ARG A 148 -9.62 -1.51 0.87
C ARG A 148 -10.13 -2.61 -0.04
N VAL A 149 -9.95 -2.46 -1.34
CA VAL A 149 -10.35 -3.43 -2.37
C VAL A 149 -9.15 -3.70 -3.27
N PHE A 150 -8.85 -4.96 -3.53
CA PHE A 150 -7.68 -5.37 -4.30
C PHE A 150 -8.09 -6.28 -5.45
N GLY A 151 -7.49 -6.09 -6.62
CA GLY A 151 -7.86 -6.86 -7.80
C GLY A 151 -7.05 -6.49 -9.03
N ASP A 152 -7.43 -7.11 -10.15
CA ASP A 152 -6.84 -6.88 -11.48
C ASP A 152 -7.54 -5.70 -12.17
N ILE A 153 -6.81 -4.63 -12.45
CA ILE A 153 -7.38 -3.47 -13.17
C ILE A 153 -7.61 -3.75 -14.66
N ASP A 154 -6.97 -4.77 -15.23
CA ASP A 154 -7.13 -5.12 -16.64
C ASP A 154 -8.33 -6.06 -16.85
N ASP A 155 -8.94 -6.58 -15.78
CA ASP A 155 -10.23 -7.28 -15.80
C ASP A 155 -11.38 -6.29 -15.56
N PRO A 156 -12.23 -6.00 -16.57
CA PRO A 156 -13.36 -5.07 -16.42
C PRO A 156 -14.41 -5.53 -15.39
N GLU A 157 -14.49 -6.82 -15.12
CA GLU A 157 -15.45 -7.37 -14.16
C GLU A 157 -14.96 -7.30 -12.71
N SER A 158 -13.68 -6.98 -12.50
CA SER A 158 -13.11 -6.84 -11.17
C SER A 158 -13.72 -5.66 -10.40
N GLU A 159 -13.82 -5.82 -9.08
CA GLU A 159 -14.37 -4.77 -8.21
C GLU A 159 -13.53 -3.48 -8.29
N VAL A 160 -12.20 -3.59 -8.43
CA VAL A 160 -11.33 -2.42 -8.57
C VAL A 160 -11.57 -1.66 -9.88
N SER A 161 -11.74 -2.37 -11.00
CA SER A 161 -12.03 -1.74 -12.30
C SER A 161 -13.37 -1.01 -12.28
N LYS A 162 -14.39 -1.63 -11.69
CA LYS A 162 -15.71 -1.01 -11.50
C LYS A 162 -15.61 0.25 -10.63
N LEU A 163 -14.93 0.17 -9.48
CA LEU A 163 -14.79 1.32 -8.57
C LEU A 163 -14.03 2.49 -9.21
N ILE A 164 -12.94 2.21 -9.94
CA ILE A 164 -12.17 3.25 -10.64
C ILE A 164 -12.98 3.86 -11.79
N GLY A 165 -13.82 3.06 -12.47
CA GLY A 165 -14.68 3.55 -13.55
C GLY A 165 -15.90 4.35 -13.09
N THR A 166 -16.41 4.10 -11.88
CA THR A 166 -17.65 4.75 -11.38
C THR A 166 -17.42 5.91 -10.40
N HIS A 167 -16.27 5.95 -9.72
CA HIS A 167 -15.96 6.99 -8.73
C HIS A 167 -14.83 7.89 -9.20
N LYS A 168 -14.84 9.15 -8.74
CA LYS A 168 -13.66 10.01 -8.85
C LYS A 168 -12.57 9.43 -7.97
N THR A 169 -11.46 9.02 -8.58
CA THR A 169 -10.29 8.51 -7.85
C THR A 169 -9.09 9.44 -7.98
N GLU A 170 -8.27 9.49 -6.94
CA GLU A 170 -7.03 10.25 -6.89
C GLU A 170 -5.85 9.31 -6.60
N ARG A 171 -4.64 9.73 -6.99
CA ARG A 171 -3.40 8.98 -6.76
C ARG A 171 -2.37 9.92 -6.16
N LEU A 172 -1.54 9.42 -5.25
CA LEU A 172 -0.60 10.26 -4.50
C LEU A 172 0.66 10.59 -5.31
N PHE A 173 1.06 11.85 -5.30
CA PHE A 173 2.31 12.36 -5.90
C PHE A 173 2.46 12.00 -7.39
N THR A 174 1.41 12.18 -8.19
CA THR A 174 1.41 11.89 -9.63
C THR A 174 2.44 12.70 -10.42
N GLU A 175 2.80 13.88 -9.93
CA GLU A 175 3.81 14.78 -10.49
C GLU A 175 5.22 14.18 -10.52
N LEU A 176 5.48 13.13 -9.74
CA LEU A 176 6.78 12.44 -9.69
C LEU A 176 6.94 11.36 -10.77
N GLY A 177 5.92 11.10 -11.60
CA GLY A 177 6.03 10.17 -12.73
C GLY A 177 6.15 8.68 -12.36
N THR A 178 6.00 8.32 -11.08
CA THR A 178 6.14 6.92 -10.62
C THR A 178 4.97 6.02 -11.02
N ASP A 179 3.87 6.61 -11.48
CA ASP A 179 2.61 5.94 -11.82
C ASP A 179 2.11 4.97 -10.71
N PRO A 180 1.59 5.51 -9.58
CA PRO A 180 1.13 4.72 -8.44
C PRO A 180 -0.03 3.79 -8.79
N GLN A 181 -0.05 2.60 -8.20
CA GLN A 181 -1.09 1.57 -8.41
C GLN A 181 -2.04 1.46 -7.21
N ILE A 182 -2.11 2.51 -6.38
CA ILE A 182 -3.12 2.68 -5.33
C ILE A 182 -3.99 3.87 -5.70
N TYR A 183 -5.29 3.64 -5.75
CA TYR A 183 -6.31 4.61 -6.10
C TYR A 183 -7.11 4.95 -4.86
N TYR A 184 -7.27 6.23 -4.55
CA TYR A 184 -8.04 6.70 -3.41
C TYR A 184 -9.38 7.23 -3.91
N ILE A 185 -10.49 6.75 -3.36
CA ILE A 185 -11.79 7.42 -3.47
C ILE A 185 -11.85 8.39 -2.29
N PRO A 186 -11.69 9.71 -2.53
CA PRO A 186 -11.60 10.67 -1.45
C PRO A 186 -12.93 10.77 -0.72
N GLU A 187 -12.86 11.01 0.60
CA GLU A 187 -14.04 11.40 1.36
C GLU A 187 -14.55 12.74 0.80
N MET A 188 -15.80 12.79 0.33
CA MET A 188 -16.44 14.05 -0.05
C MET A 188 -16.72 14.85 1.23
N GLY A 189 -15.69 15.57 1.68
CA GLY A 189 -15.60 16.12 3.02
C GLY A 189 -16.80 16.97 3.38
N GLY A 190 -17.52 16.60 4.45
CA GLY A 190 -18.46 17.42 5.22
C GLY A 190 -19.60 18.14 4.49
N GLY A 191 -19.63 18.13 3.15
CA GLY A 191 -20.74 18.61 2.35
C GLY A 191 -21.91 17.70 2.63
N ALA A 192 -22.95 18.28 3.22
CA ALA A 192 -24.15 17.58 3.66
C ALA A 192 -24.53 16.44 2.70
N ARG A 193 -24.54 15.22 3.25
CA ARG A 193 -25.51 14.23 2.78
C ARG A 193 -26.91 14.77 3.05
#